data_AF-A0A966ME38-F1
#
_entry.id   AF-A0A966ME38-F1
#
_cell.length_a   1.000
_cell.length_b   1.000
_cell.length_c   1.000
_cell.angle_alpha   90.00
_cell.angle_beta   90.00
_cell.angle_gamma   90.00
#
_symmetry.space_group_name_H-M   'P 1'
#
loop_
_entity.id
_entity.type
_entity.pdbx_description
1 polymer ?
#
loop_
_entity_poly.entity_id
_entity_poly.type
_entity_poly.pdbx_seq_one_letter_code
_entity_poly.pdbx_strand_id
1 'polypeptide(L)'
;MTESNQTPALVRSPLVPVTLFLLSAGYAIWSNHLSEIPRMMPFLVAVVTALLCAFDFLARGDSLFAQKIGHWLGADFSNREMKHNPAISAEIAMLLWMVLCVGLMMFIGILPSVFVFVLIYMRYQGKQSWRNSVIA
;
A
#
# COMPACT_ATOMS: atom_id res chain seq x y z
N MET A 1 -5.83 -8.75 -34.49
CA MET A 1 -5.89 -7.76 -33.40
C MET A 1 -5.99 -8.52 -32.09
N THR A 2 -4.86 -8.89 -31.49
CA THR A 2 -4.78 -9.59 -30.20
C THR A 2 -4.52 -8.55 -29.12
N GLU A 3 -5.58 -7.95 -28.59
CA GLU A 3 -5.44 -6.99 -27.49
C GLU A 3 -4.95 -7.70 -26.23
N SER A 4 -3.96 -7.06 -25.61
CA SER A 4 -3.17 -7.51 -24.49
C SER A 4 -4.02 -7.73 -23.22
N ASN A 5 -4.40 -8.98 -22.97
CA ASN A 5 -4.99 -9.42 -21.70
C ASN A 5 -3.91 -9.70 -20.64
N GLN A 6 -2.91 -8.82 -20.54
CA GLN A 6 -1.81 -8.96 -19.58
C GLN A 6 -2.13 -8.17 -18.32
N THR A 7 -2.99 -8.74 -17.46
CA THR A 7 -2.88 -8.40 -16.03
C THR A 7 -1.51 -8.88 -15.57
N PRO A 8 -0.68 -8.04 -14.93
CA PRO A 8 0.66 -8.43 -14.54
C PRO A 8 0.60 -9.67 -13.64
N ALA A 9 1.42 -10.68 -13.91
CA ALA A 9 1.44 -11.92 -13.14
C ALA A 9 1.69 -11.67 -11.64
N LEU A 10 2.39 -10.58 -11.31
CA LEU A 10 2.63 -10.12 -9.94
C LEU A 10 1.33 -9.70 -9.23
N VAL A 11 0.41 -9.04 -9.94
CA VAL A 11 -0.87 -8.58 -9.41
C VAL A 11 -1.81 -9.76 -9.15
N ARG A 12 -1.77 -10.79 -10.00
CA ARG A 12 -2.50 -12.06 -9.75
C ARG A 12 -1.82 -12.97 -8.72
N SER A 13 -0.54 -12.76 -8.45
CA SER A 13 0.23 -13.66 -7.60
C SER A 13 -0.27 -13.63 -6.15
N PRO A 14 -0.52 -14.80 -5.52
CA PRO A 14 -0.85 -14.87 -4.09
C PRO A 14 0.32 -14.43 -3.20
N LEU A 15 1.50 -14.16 -3.78
CA LEU A 15 2.70 -13.83 -3.03
C LEU A 15 2.54 -12.54 -2.23
N VAL A 16 1.89 -11.51 -2.77
CA VAL A 16 1.69 -10.21 -2.09
C VAL A 16 0.84 -10.34 -0.81
N PRO A 17 -0.37 -10.92 -0.82
CA PRO A 17 -1.14 -11.07 0.41
C PRO A 17 -0.47 -12.02 1.40
N VAL A 18 0.26 -13.03 0.93
CA VAL A 18 0.99 -13.95 1.82
C VAL A 18 2.16 -13.25 2.51
N THR A 19 2.97 -12.46 1.79
CA THR A 19 4.08 -11.73 2.41
C THR A 19 3.59 -10.68 3.39
N LEU A 20 2.53 -9.95 3.05
CA LEU A 20 1.90 -8.99 3.96
C LEU A 20 1.30 -9.67 5.19
N PHE A 21 0.67 -10.84 5.02
CA PHE A 21 0.17 -11.63 6.15
C PHE A 21 1.29 -12.05 7.09
N LEU A 22 2.40 -12.57 6.56
CA LEU A 22 3.56 -12.97 7.37
C LEU A 22 4.20 -11.78 8.09
N LEU A 23 4.34 -10.63 7.42
CA LEU A 23 4.83 -9.40 8.03
C LEU A 23 3.89 -8.92 9.15
N SER A 24 2.58 -8.96 8.90
CA SER A 24 1.56 -8.58 9.89
C SER A 24 1.57 -9.50 11.10
N ALA A 25 1.70 -10.81 10.89
CA ALA A 25 1.84 -11.79 11.98
C ALA A 25 3.13 -11.54 12.78
N GLY A 26 4.26 -11.29 12.10
CA GLY A 26 5.51 -10.90 12.74
C GLY A 26 5.39 -9.62 13.56
N TYR A 27 4.68 -8.62 13.05
CA TYR A 27 4.40 -7.36 13.75
C TYR A 27 3.49 -7.56 14.97
N ALA A 28 2.47 -8.42 14.88
CA ALA A 28 1.63 -8.82 16.01
C ALA A 28 2.46 -9.51 17.10
N ILE A 29 3.36 -10.43 16.73
CA ILE A 29 4.28 -11.09 17.67
C ILE A 29 5.18 -10.05 18.33
N TRP A 30 5.81 -9.17 17.54
CA TRP A 30 6.68 -8.12 18.06
C TRP A 30 5.96 -7.18 19.02
N SER A 31 4.70 -6.84 18.75
CA SER A 31 3.91 -5.97 19.63
C SER A 31 3.77 -6.52 21.06
N ASN A 32 3.87 -7.83 21.27
CA ASN A 32 3.82 -8.43 22.60
C ASN A 32 5.02 -8.05 23.49
N HIS A 33 6.10 -7.55 22.91
CA HIS A 33 7.24 -7.02 23.68
C HIS A 33 7.00 -5.60 24.24
N LEU A 34 5.93 -4.92 23.80
CA LEU A 34 5.56 -3.60 24.31
C LEU A 34 4.76 -3.71 25.61
N SER A 35 4.79 -2.68 26.46
CA SER A 35 3.89 -2.59 27.62
C SER A 35 2.42 -2.53 27.19
N GLU A 36 1.49 -2.84 28.11
CA GLU A 36 0.07 -3.07 27.77
C GLU A 36 -0.59 -1.92 27.00
N ILE A 37 -0.36 -0.68 27.40
CA ILE A 37 -0.95 0.50 26.77
C ILE A 37 -0.44 0.72 25.32
N PRO A 38 0.87 0.80 25.06
CA PRO A 38 1.38 0.98 23.70
C PRO A 38 1.21 -0.27 22.81
N ARG A 39 0.91 -1.45 23.37
CA ARG A 39 0.68 -2.68 22.60
C ARG A 39 -0.63 -2.67 21.82
N MET A 40 -1.69 -2.04 22.36
CA MET A 40 -3.04 -2.16 21.80
C MET A 40 -3.13 -1.72 20.33
N MET A 41 -2.55 -0.57 20.00
CA MET A 41 -2.64 0.00 18.64
C MET A 41 -1.86 -0.84 17.61
N PRO A 42 -0.56 -1.15 17.81
CA PRO A 42 0.19 -2.04 16.93
C PRO A 42 -0.48 -3.40 16.73
N PHE A 43 -0.98 -4.00 17.81
CA PHE A 43 -1.63 -5.30 17.76
C PHE A 43 -2.93 -5.26 16.95
N LEU A 44 -3.79 -4.26 17.19
CA LEU A 44 -5.05 -4.12 16.48
C LEU A 44 -4.83 -3.89 14.98
N VAL A 45 -3.87 -3.03 14.61
CA VAL A 45 -3.47 -2.84 13.21
C VAL A 45 -2.99 -4.16 12.60
N ALA A 46 -2.10 -4.89 13.29
CA ALA A 46 -1.57 -6.16 12.81
C ALA A 46 -2.68 -7.21 12.59
N VAL A 47 -3.65 -7.31 13.49
CA VAL A 47 -4.76 -8.26 13.38
C VAL A 47 -5.69 -7.88 12.23
N VAL A 48 -6.08 -6.62 12.12
CA VAL A 48 -6.95 -6.15 11.03
C VAL A 48 -6.27 -6.34 9.67
N THR A 49 -5.00 -5.97 9.55
CA THR A 49 -4.22 -6.17 8.32
C THR A 49 -4.10 -7.66 7.98
N ALA A 50 -3.87 -8.54 8.95
CA ALA A 50 -3.82 -9.99 8.72
C ALA A 50 -5.18 -10.54 8.22
N LEU A 51 -6.29 -10.08 8.79
CA LEU A 51 -7.64 -10.45 8.33
C LEU A 51 -7.90 -9.98 6.90
N LEU A 52 -7.56 -8.72 6.57
CA LEU A 52 -7.71 -8.19 5.22
C LEU A 52 -6.84 -8.96 4.20
N CYS A 53 -5.61 -9.33 4.57
CA CYS A 53 -4.74 -10.15 3.71
C CYS A 53 -5.31 -11.55 3.49
N ALA A 54 -5.93 -12.15 4.52
CA ALA A 54 -6.63 -13.42 4.37
C ALA A 54 -7.81 -13.29 3.41
N PHE A 55 -8.63 -12.25 3.55
CA PHE A 55 -9.72 -11.98 2.60
C PHE A 55 -9.22 -11.70 1.18
N ASP A 56 -8.11 -10.98 1.00
CA ASP A 56 -7.50 -10.75 -0.31
C ASP A 56 -7.02 -12.07 -0.95
N PHE A 57 -6.39 -12.94 -0.14
CA PHE A 57 -6.01 -14.27 -0.60
C PHE A 57 -7.22 -15.12 -0.99
N LEU A 58 -8.29 -15.10 -0.19
CA LEU A 58 -9.54 -15.82 -0.49
C LEU A 58 -10.22 -15.28 -1.74
N ALA A 59 -10.23 -13.95 -1.94
CA ALA A 59 -10.82 -13.28 -3.10
C ALA A 59 -10.13 -13.66 -4.44
N ARG A 60 -8.86 -14.08 -4.39
CA ARG A 60 -8.09 -14.54 -5.55
C ARG A 60 -8.43 -15.96 -6.00
N GLY A 61 -9.20 -16.72 -5.22
CA GLY A 61 -9.58 -18.08 -5.60
C GLY A 61 -10.60 -18.12 -6.74
N ASP A 62 -10.69 -19.25 -7.44
CA ASP A 62 -11.62 -19.42 -8.57
C ASP A 62 -13.06 -19.78 -8.17
N SER A 63 -13.36 -19.85 -6.87
CA SER A 63 -14.68 -20.24 -6.36
C SER A 63 -15.73 -19.13 -6.52
N LEU A 64 -17.01 -19.50 -6.69
CA LEU A 64 -18.13 -18.54 -6.72
C LEU A 64 -18.20 -17.66 -5.45
N PHE A 65 -17.73 -18.19 -4.32
CA PHE A 65 -17.61 -17.46 -3.06
C PHE A 65 -16.50 -16.42 -3.12
N ALA A 66 -15.33 -16.79 -3.66
CA ALA A 66 -14.21 -15.89 -3.88
C ALA A 66 -14.56 -14.74 -4.83
N GLN A 67 -15.30 -15.01 -5.90
CA GLN A 67 -15.76 -13.97 -6.84
C GLN A 67 -16.72 -12.97 -6.17
N LYS A 68 -17.64 -13.44 -5.33
CA LYS A 68 -18.52 -12.54 -4.54
C LYS A 68 -17.74 -11.68 -3.54
N ILE A 69 -16.78 -12.27 -2.86
CA ILE A 69 -15.89 -11.55 -1.92
C ILE A 69 -15.05 -10.53 -2.67
N GLY A 70 -14.41 -10.93 -3.78
CA GLY A 70 -13.61 -10.04 -4.60
C GLY A 70 -14.42 -8.86 -5.14
N HIS A 71 -15.65 -9.10 -5.59
CA HIS A 71 -16.52 -8.03 -6.06
C HIS A 71 -16.98 -7.10 -4.92
N TRP A 72 -17.24 -7.63 -3.72
CA TRP A 72 -17.63 -6.83 -2.55
C TRP A 72 -16.47 -5.99 -1.99
N LEU A 73 -15.25 -6.54 -1.99
CA LEU A 73 -14.03 -5.83 -1.58
C LEU A 73 -13.46 -4.91 -2.68
N GLY A 74 -14.01 -4.94 -3.90
CA GLY A 74 -13.47 -4.19 -5.04
C GLY A 74 -12.13 -4.74 -5.57
N ALA A 75 -11.74 -5.94 -5.14
CA ALA A 75 -10.51 -6.64 -5.52
C ALA A 75 -10.60 -7.35 -6.88
N ASP A 76 -11.50 -6.91 -7.77
CA ASP A 76 -11.65 -7.49 -9.10
C ASP A 76 -10.53 -6.98 -10.04
N PHE A 77 -9.75 -7.93 -10.57
CA PHE A 77 -8.63 -7.70 -11.49
C PHE A 77 -9.06 -7.13 -12.85
N SER A 78 -10.37 -7.02 -13.11
CA SER A 78 -10.93 -6.36 -14.30
C SER A 78 -10.81 -4.83 -14.26
N ASN A 79 -10.53 -4.23 -13.09
CA ASN A 79 -10.45 -2.79 -12.95
C ASN A 79 -9.32 -2.17 -13.79
N ARG A 80 -9.67 -1.09 -14.51
CA ARG A 80 -8.80 -0.38 -15.46
C ARG A 80 -7.48 0.11 -14.83
N GLU A 81 -7.49 0.34 -13.52
CA GLU A 81 -6.35 0.83 -12.73
C GLU A 81 -5.26 -0.23 -12.50
N MET A 82 -5.60 -1.53 -12.56
CA MET A 82 -4.64 -2.64 -12.36
C MET A 82 -3.85 -3.01 -13.62
N LYS A 83 -4.10 -2.33 -14.75
CA LYS A 83 -3.40 -2.57 -16.03
C LYS A 83 -2.12 -1.74 -16.18
N HIS A 84 -1.85 -0.83 -15.24
CA HIS A 84 -0.60 -0.08 -15.24
C HIS A 84 0.51 -0.95 -14.63
N ASN A 85 1.54 -1.27 -15.41
CA ASN A 85 2.74 -1.97 -14.94
C ASN A 85 3.88 -0.95 -14.79
N PRO A 86 3.92 -0.18 -13.67
CA PRO A 86 5.00 0.75 -13.44
C PRO A 86 6.33 -0.02 -13.27
N ALA A 87 7.44 0.61 -13.62
CA ALA A 87 8.75 0.03 -13.36
C ALA A 87 8.94 -0.17 -11.84
N ILE A 88 9.56 -1.29 -11.42
CA ILE A 88 9.85 -1.62 -10.01
C ILE A 88 10.58 -0.46 -9.30
N SER A 89 11.42 0.29 -10.01
CA SER A 89 12.11 1.48 -9.49
C SER A 89 11.15 2.59 -9.07
N ALA A 90 10.02 2.78 -9.76
CA ALA A 90 9.00 3.77 -9.41
C ALA A 90 8.19 3.34 -8.18
N GLU A 91 7.91 2.04 -8.04
CA GLU A 91 7.25 1.48 -6.84
C GLU A 91 8.12 1.63 -5.59
N ILE A 92 9.41 1.28 -5.70
CA ILE A 92 10.37 1.46 -4.61
C ILE A 92 10.50 2.95 -4.24
N ALA A 93 10.56 3.83 -5.24
CA ALA A 93 10.62 5.27 -5.01
C ALA A 93 9.37 5.77 -4.25
N MET A 94 8.17 5.31 -4.62
CA MET A 94 6.94 5.67 -3.92
C MET A 94 6.92 5.16 -2.47
N LEU A 95 7.36 3.93 -2.23
CA LEU A 95 7.50 3.40 -0.86
C LEU A 95 8.49 4.22 -0.04
N LEU A 96 9.64 4.58 -0.62
CA LEU A 96 10.64 5.42 0.03
C LEU A 96 10.06 6.79 0.41
N TRP A 97 9.28 7.39 -0.49
CA TRP A 97 8.58 8.65 -0.27
C TRP A 97 7.58 8.56 0.89
N MET A 98 6.81 7.48 0.98
CA MET A 98 5.88 7.25 2.09
C MET A 98 6.63 7.12 3.42
N VAL A 99 7.68 6.31 3.47
CA VAL A 99 8.49 6.10 4.68
C VAL A 99 9.16 7.40 5.14
N LEU A 100 9.72 8.17 4.20
CA LEU A 100 10.29 9.49 4.48
C LEU A 100 9.23 10.42 5.07
N CYS A 101 8.04 10.46 4.48
CA CYS A 101 6.95 11.31 4.94
C CYS A 101 6.54 10.96 6.37
N VAL A 102 6.33 9.67 6.66
CA VAL A 102 6.02 9.18 8.02
C VAL A 102 7.15 9.54 9.01
N GLY A 103 8.41 9.38 8.60
CA GLY A 103 9.56 9.79 9.40
C GLY A 103 9.54 11.28 9.72
N LEU A 104 9.35 12.14 8.73
CA LEU A 104 9.23 13.59 8.93
C LEU A 104 8.07 13.93 9.87
N MET A 105 6.91 13.28 9.71
CA MET A 105 5.76 13.47 10.61
C MET A 105 6.10 13.12 12.05
N MET A 106 6.91 12.09 12.28
CA MET A 106 7.35 11.67 13.60
C MET A 106 8.35 12.63 14.25
N PHE A 107 9.25 13.24 13.47
CA PHE A 107 10.31 14.13 13.99
C PHE A 107 9.93 15.61 14.05
N ILE A 108 9.15 16.11 13.09
CA ILE A 108 8.84 17.54 12.91
C ILE A 108 7.35 17.82 13.19
N GLY A 109 6.49 16.82 13.04
CA GLY A 109 5.04 16.94 13.14
C GLY A 109 4.33 16.85 11.79
N ILE A 110 3.01 16.61 11.82
CA ILE A 110 2.23 16.25 10.62
C ILE A 110 2.14 17.41 9.62
N LEU A 111 1.76 18.60 10.09
CA LEU A 111 1.48 19.76 9.24
C LEU A 111 2.69 20.22 8.37
N PRO A 112 3.89 20.46 8.92
CA PRO A 112 5.03 20.86 8.10
C PRO A 112 5.51 19.74 7.18
N SER A 113 5.36 18.48 7.59
CA SER A 113 5.83 17.32 6.84
C SER A 113 5.04 17.08 5.56
N VAL A 114 3.71 17.20 5.62
CA VAL A 114 2.86 17.08 4.42
C VAL A 114 3.19 18.18 3.41
N PHE A 115 3.39 19.41 3.87
CA PHE A 115 3.71 20.54 3.00
C PHE A 115 5.05 20.35 2.29
N VAL A 116 6.09 19.95 3.04
CA VAL A 116 7.41 19.63 2.48
C VAL A 116 7.32 18.47 1.48
N PHE A 117 6.55 17.42 1.82
CA PHE A 117 6.35 16.28 0.94
C PHE A 117 5.71 16.69 -0.39
N VAL A 118 4.61 17.45 -0.37
CA VAL A 118 3.91 17.90 -1.58
C VAL A 118 4.82 18.76 -2.46
N LEU A 119 5.53 19.73 -1.88
CA LEU A 119 6.46 20.59 -2.61
C LEU A 119 7.55 19.80 -3.33
N ILE A 120 8.19 18.88 -2.61
CA ILE A 120 9.27 18.07 -3.15
C ILE A 120 8.73 17.11 -4.22
N TYR A 121 7.58 16.49 -3.97
CA TYR A 121 6.95 15.58 -4.93
C TYR A 121 6.60 16.29 -6.24
N MET A 122 5.96 17.46 -6.19
CA MET A 122 5.64 18.26 -7.39
C MET A 122 6.89 18.68 -8.16
N ARG A 123 8.00 18.95 -7.45
CA ARG A 123 9.26 19.36 -8.08
C ARG A 123 9.98 18.23 -8.81
N TYR A 124 10.07 17.06 -8.19
CA TYR A 124 10.88 15.94 -8.70
C TYR A 124 10.07 15.04 -9.65
N GLN A 125 8.84 14.71 -9.30
CA GLN A 125 7.98 13.84 -10.12
C GLN A 125 7.14 14.69 -11.11
N GLY A 126 6.62 15.83 -10.66
CA GLY A 126 5.78 16.72 -11.49
C GLY A 126 6.56 17.63 -12.45
N LYS A 127 7.90 17.72 -12.31
CA LYS A 127 8.79 18.62 -13.09
C LYS A 127 8.32 20.09 -13.14
N GLN A 128 7.51 20.54 -12.17
CA GLN A 128 6.99 21.90 -12.14
C GLN A 128 8.05 22.91 -11.67
N SER A 129 7.97 24.13 -12.19
CA SER A 129 8.83 25.25 -11.83
C SER A 129 8.56 25.72 -10.39
N TRP A 130 9.61 26.11 -9.65
CA TRP A 130 9.56 26.55 -8.25
C TRP A 130 8.48 27.60 -7.96
N ARG A 131 8.22 28.51 -8.91
CA ARG A 131 7.17 29.53 -8.78
C ARG A 131 5.76 28.94 -8.76
N ASN A 132 5.52 27.85 -9.49
CA ASN A 132 4.21 27.23 -9.55
C ASN A 132 3.96 26.28 -8.37
N SER A 133 5.01 25.66 -7.82
CA SER A 133 4.85 24.74 -6.68
C SER A 133 4.60 25.44 -5.35
N VAL A 134 5.05 26.69 -5.17
CA VAL A 134 4.85 27.47 -3.93
C VAL A 134 3.53 28.24 -3.92
N ILE A 135 2.93 28.50 -5.10
CA ILE A 135 1.72 29.33 -5.27
C ILE A 135 0.45 28.47 -5.48
N ALA A 136 0.58 27.19 -5.80
CA ALA A 136 -0.53 26.24 -5.93
C ALA A 136 -1.07 25.82 -4.55
#